data_AF-A0AAP0JBK4-F1
#
_entry.id   AF-A0AAP0JBK4-F1
#
_cell.length_a   1.000
_cell.length_b   1.000
_cell.length_c   1.000
_cell.angle_alpha   90.00
_cell.angle_beta   90.00
_cell.angle_gamma   90.00
#
_symmetry.space_group_name_H-M   'P 1'
#
loop_
_entity.id
_entity.type
_entity.pdbx_description
1 polymer ?
#
loop_
_entity_poly.entity_id
_entity_poly.type
_entity_poly.pdbx_seq_one_letter_code
_entity_poly.pdbx_strand_id
1 'polypeptide(L)'
;MEVSRSRIGISVSQRKYTLDLLKETGMLRSKPSETPMEPNLKLDAKEEEADVDKGRYQRLVGKLIYLANTRPDICFAVSLVSRFMSRPKESHMEAVFRILRYLKGSPGKGLFFKKNQSRSVDVYTDSDYAGSQTDRRSTSGYCSYVWGNLVTWRSKKQSVVSRSSAEAEYRALAHGICEGLWLKRVLNSLNISSEDPVHLHSDNEAALSIAVNPVHHDRTKHIEVDRHFISEKIECKIVDLHYVPSKHQVADILTKALPKLSFHSLCSKLNLINIYAV
;
A
#
# COMPACT_ATOMS: atom_id res chain seq x y z
N MET A 1 5.69 17.39 9.66
CA MET A 1 4.29 16.92 9.65
C MET A 1 3.43 17.98 10.32
N GLU A 2 2.22 18.19 9.82
CA GLU A 2 1.23 19.13 10.36
C GLU A 2 0.10 18.32 11.00
N VAL A 3 -0.22 18.63 12.26
CA VAL A 3 -1.27 17.92 13.01
C VAL A 3 -2.35 18.92 13.40
N SER A 4 -3.58 18.66 12.99
CA SER A 4 -4.76 19.46 13.33
C SER A 4 -5.73 18.62 14.16
N ARG A 5 -6.27 19.18 15.24
CA ARG A 5 -7.22 18.49 16.13
C ARG A 5 -8.60 19.14 16.00
N SER A 6 -9.63 18.31 15.95
CA SER A 6 -11.03 18.74 16.02
C SER A 6 -11.77 17.90 17.06
N ARG A 7 -13.04 18.25 17.33
CA ARG A 7 -13.91 17.43 18.20
C ARG A 7 -14.18 16.03 17.63
N ILE A 8 -14.03 15.86 16.32
CA ILE A 8 -14.33 14.63 15.59
C ILE A 8 -13.09 13.70 15.53
N GLY A 9 -11.88 14.28 15.48
CA GLY A 9 -10.66 13.50 15.35
C GLY A 9 -9.39 14.31 15.13
N ILE A 10 -8.33 13.62 14.73
CA ILE A 10 -7.00 14.18 14.46
C ILE A 10 -6.69 14.02 12.98
N SER A 11 -6.32 15.12 12.32
CA SER A 11 -5.82 15.10 10.94
C SER A 11 -4.31 15.26 10.93
N VAL A 12 -3.62 14.41 10.18
CA VAL A 12 -2.17 14.46 9.96
C VAL A 12 -1.90 14.66 8.48
N SER A 13 -1.29 15.78 8.11
CA SER A 13 -1.00 16.13 6.72
C SER A 13 0.39 16.73 6.55
N GLN A 14 0.79 16.97 5.30
CA GLN A 14 2.07 17.57 4.94
C GLN A 14 1.85 18.63 3.85
N ARG A 15 0.93 19.58 4.08
CA ARG A 15 0.50 20.54 3.06
C ARG A 15 1.65 21.45 2.63
N LYS A 16 2.34 22.09 3.57
CA LYS A 16 3.46 22.99 3.26
C LYS A 16 4.52 22.27 2.45
N TYR A 17 4.91 21.07 2.89
CA TYR A 17 5.88 20.23 2.20
C TYR A 17 5.45 19.90 0.76
N THR A 18 4.18 19.55 0.56
CA THR A 18 3.64 19.25 -0.77
C THR A 18 3.66 20.49 -1.68
N LEU A 19 3.30 21.67 -1.15
CA LEU A 19 3.34 22.93 -1.90
C LEU A 19 4.77 23.35 -2.26
N ASP A 20 5.71 23.20 -1.33
CA ASP A 20 7.14 23.51 -1.57
C ASP A 20 7.71 22.58 -2.65
N LEU A 21 7.39 21.28 -2.60
CA LEU A 21 7.77 20.30 -3.63
C LEU A 21 7.19 20.66 -5.01
N LEU A 22 5.92 21.09 -5.07
CA LEU A 22 5.29 21.53 -6.31
C LEU A 22 5.90 22.84 -6.84
N LYS A 23 6.33 23.74 -5.95
CA LYS A 23 6.99 25.00 -6.33
C LYS A 23 8.37 24.74 -6.92
N GLU A 24 9.18 23.92 -6.26
CA GLU A 24 10.52 23.54 -6.71
C GLU A 24 10.51 22.84 -8.07
N THR A 25 9.49 22.03 -8.34
CA THR A 25 9.36 21.28 -9.58
C THR A 25 8.67 22.04 -10.71
N GLY A 26 8.21 23.27 -10.46
CA GLY A 26 7.44 24.06 -11.43
C GLY A 26 6.01 23.55 -11.65
N MET A 27 5.52 22.62 -10.82
CA MET A 27 4.26 21.91 -11.00
C MET A 27 3.04 22.63 -10.40
N LEU A 28 3.21 23.78 -9.75
CA LEU A 28 2.11 24.56 -9.18
C LEU A 28 1.02 24.93 -10.20
N ARG A 29 1.41 25.26 -11.44
CA ARG A 29 0.50 25.64 -12.52
C ARG A 29 0.05 24.47 -13.39
N SER A 30 0.48 23.25 -13.08
CA SER A 30 0.13 22.06 -13.86
C SER A 30 -1.36 21.70 -13.74
N LYS A 31 -1.92 21.05 -14.77
CA LYS A 31 -3.25 20.44 -14.69
C LYS A 31 -3.19 19.25 -13.72
N PRO A 32 -4.10 19.16 -12.72
CA PRO A 32 -4.12 18.01 -11.81
C PRO A 32 -4.40 16.71 -12.55
N SER A 33 -3.82 15.61 -12.04
CA SER A 33 -4.18 14.26 -12.45
C SER A 33 -5.15 13.67 -11.44
N GLU A 34 -6.10 12.87 -11.90
CA GLU A 34 -7.11 12.23 -11.03
C GLU A 34 -6.55 11.00 -10.32
N THR A 35 -5.53 10.35 -10.90
CA THR A 35 -4.83 9.20 -10.33
C THR A 35 -3.31 9.43 -10.31
N PRO A 36 -2.57 8.84 -9.36
CA PRO A 36 -1.12 8.97 -9.28
C PRO A 36 -0.38 8.23 -10.40
N MET A 37 -1.02 7.21 -10.99
CA MET A 37 -0.46 6.36 -12.04
C MET A 37 -1.54 5.94 -13.05
N GLU A 38 -1.15 5.68 -14.29
CA GLU A 38 -2.06 5.15 -15.31
C GLU A 38 -2.21 3.63 -15.15
N PRO A 39 -3.45 3.09 -15.28
CA PRO A 39 -3.64 1.65 -15.35
C PRO A 39 -2.84 1.06 -16.51
N ASN A 40 -2.28 -0.13 -16.30
CA ASN A 40 -1.48 -0.84 -17.30
C ASN A 40 -0.22 -0.11 -17.78
N LEU A 41 0.21 0.97 -17.10
CA LEU A 41 1.47 1.65 -17.43
C LEU A 41 2.63 0.66 -17.24
N LYS A 42 3.28 0.36 -18.35
CA LYS A 42 4.42 -0.54 -18.42
C LYS A 42 5.70 0.28 -18.31
N LEU A 43 6.22 0.42 -17.10
CA LEU A 43 7.55 1.00 -16.89
C LEU A 43 8.61 -0.09 -17.05
N ASP A 44 9.48 0.09 -18.02
CA ASP A 44 10.59 -0.80 -18.32
C ASP A 44 11.90 -0.03 -18.48
N ALA A 45 13.01 -0.76 -18.42
CA ALA A 45 14.33 -0.19 -18.62
C ALA A 45 14.72 -0.25 -20.10
N LYS A 46 13.90 0.31 -20.99
CA LYS A 46 14.22 0.35 -22.44
C LYS A 46 15.56 1.03 -22.66
N GLU A 47 16.45 0.36 -23.38
CA GLU A 47 17.78 0.90 -23.66
C GLU A 47 17.73 2.11 -24.61
N GLU A 48 16.73 2.14 -25.49
CA GLU A 48 16.51 3.18 -26.51
C GLU A 48 16.10 4.55 -25.94
N GLU A 49 15.60 4.58 -24.70
CA GLU A 49 15.14 5.82 -24.07
C GLU A 49 16.30 6.61 -23.46
N ALA A 50 16.25 7.94 -23.55
CA ALA A 50 17.28 8.80 -22.98
C ALA A 50 17.35 8.64 -21.44
N ASP A 51 18.58 8.61 -20.92
CA ASP A 51 18.81 8.68 -19.48
C ASP A 51 18.46 10.10 -18.98
N VAL A 52 17.86 10.18 -17.79
CA VAL A 52 17.62 11.46 -17.11
C VAL A 52 18.65 11.71 -16.02
N ASP A 53 18.76 12.96 -15.55
CA ASP A 53 19.65 13.29 -14.43
C ASP A 53 19.31 12.45 -13.19
N LYS A 54 20.22 11.52 -12.87
CA LYS A 54 20.07 10.55 -11.79
C LYS A 54 19.90 11.23 -10.44
N GLY A 55 20.67 12.28 -10.17
CA GLY A 55 20.62 13.00 -8.89
C GLY A 55 19.28 13.68 -8.67
N ARG A 56 18.74 14.33 -9.69
CA ARG A 56 17.41 14.97 -9.70
C ARG A 56 16.33 13.94 -9.50
N TYR A 57 16.37 12.82 -10.21
CA TYR A 57 15.40 11.74 -10.06
C TYR A 57 15.41 11.17 -8.63
N GLN A 58 16.58 10.80 -8.11
CA GLN A 58 16.72 10.25 -6.76
C GLN A 58 16.24 11.22 -5.68
N ARG A 59 16.57 12.52 -5.80
CA ARG A 59 16.07 13.54 -4.87
C ARG A 59 14.55 13.65 -4.89
N LEU A 60 13.93 13.68 -6.08
CA LEU A 60 12.47 13.77 -6.21
C LEU A 60 11.78 12.52 -5.66
N VAL A 61 12.25 11.32 -6.02
CA VAL A 61 11.67 10.08 -5.50
C VAL A 61 11.88 9.97 -3.98
N GLY A 62 13.03 10.37 -3.45
CA GLY A 62 13.26 10.44 -2.00
C GLY A 62 12.26 11.37 -1.29
N LYS A 63 11.97 12.54 -1.88
CA LYS A 63 10.95 13.46 -1.36
C LYS A 63 9.54 12.85 -1.39
N LEU A 64 9.21 12.07 -2.41
CA LEU A 64 7.95 11.36 -2.53
C LEU A 64 7.84 10.19 -1.54
N ILE A 65 8.93 9.46 -1.28
CA ILE A 65 8.99 8.41 -0.25
C ILE A 65 8.69 9.01 1.12
N TYR A 66 9.24 10.18 1.43
CA TYR A 66 8.92 10.87 2.68
C TYR A 66 7.43 11.25 2.77
N LEU A 67 6.84 11.74 1.68
CA LEU A 67 5.43 12.14 1.63
C LEU A 67 4.47 10.94 1.72
N ALA A 68 4.87 9.78 1.19
CA ALA A 68 4.10 8.54 1.24
C ALA A 68 3.78 8.08 2.68
N ASN A 69 4.51 8.58 3.69
CA ASN A 69 4.23 8.35 5.11
C ASN A 69 2.97 9.07 5.64
N THR A 70 2.38 10.00 4.90
CA THR A 70 1.05 10.58 5.19
C THR A 70 0.07 10.47 4.02
N ARG A 71 0.53 9.88 2.90
CA ARG A 71 -0.19 9.73 1.64
C ARG A 71 -0.13 8.27 1.16
N PRO A 72 -0.83 7.34 1.83
CA PRO A 72 -0.91 5.94 1.41
C PRO A 72 -1.42 5.78 -0.04
N ASP A 73 -2.22 6.73 -0.52
CA ASP A 73 -2.76 6.78 -1.87
C ASP A 73 -1.70 6.93 -2.99
N ILE A 74 -0.46 7.31 -2.67
CA ILE A 74 0.64 7.36 -3.65
C ILE A 74 1.66 6.22 -3.48
N CYS A 75 1.53 5.38 -2.44
CA CYS A 75 2.56 4.41 -2.06
C CYS A 75 2.93 3.43 -3.18
N PHE A 76 1.94 2.90 -3.91
CA PHE A 76 2.22 2.01 -5.04
C PHE A 76 3.04 2.72 -6.13
N ALA A 77 2.59 3.91 -6.55
CA ALA A 77 3.24 4.67 -7.60
C ALA A 77 4.69 5.02 -7.21
N VAL A 78 4.90 5.44 -5.96
CA VAL A 78 6.24 5.73 -5.41
C VAL A 78 7.12 4.48 -5.34
N SER A 79 6.55 3.35 -4.89
CA SER A 79 7.25 2.06 -4.84
C SER A 79 7.69 1.61 -6.23
N LEU A 80 6.86 1.83 -7.27
CA LEU A 80 7.21 1.49 -8.64
C LEU A 80 8.36 2.36 -9.18
N VAL A 81 8.25 3.69 -9.08
CA VAL A 81 9.30 4.60 -9.59
C VAL A 81 10.63 4.46 -8.82
N SER A 82 10.60 4.07 -7.54
CA SER A 82 11.82 3.81 -6.76
C SER A 82 12.68 2.65 -7.28
N ARG A 83 12.10 1.74 -8.08
CA ARG A 83 12.84 0.60 -8.65
C ARG A 83 13.89 1.02 -9.67
N PHE A 84 13.76 2.22 -10.23
CA PHE A 84 14.59 2.74 -11.33
C PHE A 84 15.60 3.81 -10.87
N MET A 85 15.89 3.90 -9.57
CA MET A 85 16.83 4.89 -9.01
C MET A 85 18.28 4.75 -9.51
N SER A 86 18.69 3.58 -10.01
CA SER A 86 20.07 3.33 -10.47
C SER A 86 20.34 3.95 -11.84
N ARG A 87 19.38 3.82 -12.77
CA ARG A 87 19.43 4.26 -14.17
C ARG A 87 18.02 4.71 -14.61
N PRO A 88 17.57 5.91 -14.19
CA PRO A 88 16.25 6.42 -14.55
C PRO A 88 16.21 6.90 -16.00
N LYS A 89 15.01 6.88 -16.58
CA LYS A 89 14.71 7.21 -17.99
C LYS A 89 13.62 8.29 -18.06
N GLU A 90 13.36 8.82 -19.25
CA GLU A 90 12.34 9.86 -19.45
C GLU A 90 10.96 9.41 -18.98
N SER A 91 10.50 8.22 -19.36
CA SER A 91 9.24 7.58 -18.93
C SER A 91 9.12 7.47 -17.42
N HIS A 92 10.22 7.14 -16.73
CA HIS A 92 10.28 7.11 -15.28
C HIS A 92 10.08 8.51 -14.68
N MET A 93 10.70 9.54 -15.27
CA MET A 93 10.53 10.92 -14.84
C MET A 93 9.12 11.45 -15.14
N GLU A 94 8.51 11.07 -16.25
CA GLU A 94 7.12 11.38 -16.57
C GLU A 94 6.15 10.78 -15.55
N ALA A 95 6.39 9.54 -15.12
CA ALA A 95 5.63 8.91 -14.04
C ALA A 95 5.77 9.70 -12.72
N VAL A 96 6.97 10.16 -12.37
CA VAL A 96 7.19 11.06 -11.21
C VAL A 96 6.40 12.37 -11.36
N PHE A 97 6.42 12.99 -12.53
CA PHE A 97 5.63 14.19 -12.79
C PHE A 97 4.13 13.95 -12.71
N ARG A 98 3.63 12.78 -13.11
CA ARG A 98 2.23 12.41 -12.92
C ARG A 98 1.85 12.34 -11.44
N ILE A 99 2.70 11.75 -10.59
CA ILE A 99 2.48 11.73 -9.14
C ILE A 99 2.38 13.17 -8.59
N LEU A 100 3.26 14.06 -9.04
CA LEU A 100 3.21 15.48 -8.68
C LEU A 100 1.92 16.16 -9.15
N ARG A 101 1.45 15.90 -10.38
CA ARG A 101 0.14 16.38 -10.87
C ARG A 101 -1.02 15.89 -10.00
N TYR A 102 -0.96 14.64 -9.54
CA TYR A 102 -1.98 14.10 -8.63
C TYR A 102 -1.96 14.79 -7.26
N LEU A 103 -0.77 14.99 -6.67
CA LEU A 103 -0.61 15.72 -5.41
C LEU A 103 -1.13 17.15 -5.49
N LYS A 104 -0.94 17.82 -6.63
CA LYS A 104 -1.46 19.17 -6.89
C LYS A 104 -2.98 19.26 -6.79
N GLY A 105 -3.72 18.18 -7.08
CA GLY A 105 -5.17 18.16 -6.94
C GLY A 105 -5.66 18.27 -5.49
N SER A 106 -4.85 17.82 -4.53
CA SER A 106 -5.19 17.90 -3.10
C SER A 106 -3.93 17.96 -2.22
N PRO A 107 -3.25 19.13 -2.16
CA PRO A 107 -1.98 19.25 -1.44
C PRO A 107 -2.12 19.06 0.07
N GLY A 108 -3.30 19.38 0.63
CA GLY A 108 -3.62 19.24 2.05
C GLY A 108 -4.24 17.91 2.44
N LYS A 109 -4.37 16.96 1.51
CA LYS A 109 -4.89 15.63 1.81
C LYS A 109 -3.93 14.90 2.75
N GLY A 110 -4.47 14.21 3.76
CA GLY A 110 -3.69 13.44 4.72
C GLY A 110 -4.57 12.50 5.53
N LEU A 111 -3.97 11.80 6.49
CA LEU A 111 -4.64 10.81 7.34
C LEU A 111 -5.61 11.49 8.31
N PHE A 112 -6.73 10.83 8.56
CA PHE A 112 -7.68 11.22 9.60
C PHE A 112 -7.93 10.08 10.56
N PHE A 113 -7.71 10.36 11.85
CA PHE A 113 -7.95 9.46 12.95
C PHE A 113 -9.20 9.92 13.69
N LYS A 114 -10.29 9.17 13.57
CA LYS A 114 -11.54 9.43 14.28
C LYS A 114 -11.69 8.52 15.48
N LYS A 115 -12.41 8.99 16.50
CA LYS A 115 -12.81 8.14 17.63
C LYS A 115 -13.85 7.13 17.14
N ASN A 116 -13.54 5.84 17.25
CA ASN A 116 -14.46 4.75 16.93
C ASN A 116 -14.77 3.94 18.18
N GLN A 117 -15.87 3.18 18.15
CA GLN A 117 -16.26 2.28 19.24
C GLN A 117 -15.64 0.88 19.09
N SER A 118 -15.34 0.45 17.86
CA SER A 118 -14.68 -0.84 17.60
C SER A 118 -13.27 -0.87 18.19
N ARG A 119 -12.91 -2.00 18.82
CA ARG A 119 -11.54 -2.27 19.30
C ARG A 119 -10.79 -3.31 18.46
N SER A 120 -11.26 -3.59 17.25
CA SER A 120 -10.66 -4.54 16.31
C SER A 120 -9.34 -4.04 15.70
N VAL A 121 -8.50 -5.01 15.32
CA VAL A 121 -7.35 -4.81 14.42
C VAL A 121 -7.64 -5.55 13.13
N ASP A 122 -7.71 -4.82 12.02
CA ASP A 122 -8.05 -5.35 10.71
C ASP A 122 -6.88 -5.16 9.74
N VAL A 123 -6.43 -6.22 9.09
CA VAL A 123 -5.30 -6.19 8.14
C VAL A 123 -5.78 -6.67 6.79
N TYR A 124 -5.77 -5.77 5.81
CA TYR A 124 -6.08 -6.09 4.42
C TYR A 124 -4.80 -6.42 3.67
N THR A 125 -4.77 -7.52 2.94
CA THR A 125 -3.61 -7.95 2.14
C THR A 125 -4.02 -8.26 0.72
N ASP A 126 -3.19 -7.87 -0.24
CA ASP A 126 -3.35 -8.17 -1.66
C ASP A 126 -1.99 -8.41 -2.31
N SER A 127 -1.97 -9.07 -3.47
CA SER A 127 -0.80 -9.19 -4.32
C SER A 127 -1.12 -9.04 -5.81
N ASP A 128 -0.35 -8.20 -6.50
CA ASP A 128 -0.39 -8.15 -7.96
C ASP A 128 0.55 -9.20 -8.54
N TYR A 129 -0.02 -10.34 -8.96
CA TYR A 129 0.73 -11.50 -9.46
C TYR A 129 1.51 -11.18 -10.74
N ALA A 130 2.83 -11.37 -10.68
CA ALA A 130 3.73 -11.15 -11.80
C ALA A 130 3.62 -9.76 -12.46
N GLY A 131 3.24 -8.74 -11.68
CA GLY A 131 3.06 -7.37 -12.16
C GLY A 131 4.34 -6.67 -12.62
N SER A 132 5.50 -7.08 -12.11
CA SER A 132 6.80 -6.58 -12.56
C SER A 132 7.18 -7.18 -13.92
N GLN A 133 7.46 -6.34 -14.92
CA GLN A 133 7.80 -6.85 -16.26
C GLN A 133 9.25 -7.30 -16.39
N THR A 134 10.15 -6.71 -15.61
CA THR A 134 11.58 -6.99 -15.69
C THR A 134 11.93 -8.36 -15.12
N ASP A 135 11.29 -8.77 -14.03
CA ASP A 135 11.62 -9.99 -13.30
C ASP A 135 10.40 -10.87 -12.97
N ARG A 136 9.20 -10.51 -13.45
CA ARG A 136 7.94 -11.23 -13.21
C ARG A 136 7.63 -11.47 -11.74
N ARG A 137 8.20 -10.66 -10.83
CA ARG A 137 7.91 -10.70 -9.40
C ARG A 137 6.60 -9.97 -9.10
N SER A 138 5.84 -10.51 -8.15
CA SER A 138 4.59 -9.92 -7.69
C SER A 138 4.85 -8.70 -6.81
N THR A 139 3.86 -7.80 -6.69
CA THR A 139 3.88 -6.71 -5.70
C THR A 139 2.88 -7.01 -4.60
N SER A 140 3.34 -7.17 -3.36
CA SER A 140 2.46 -7.32 -2.20
C SER A 140 2.13 -5.97 -1.58
N GLY A 141 0.90 -5.82 -1.15
CA GLY A 141 0.37 -4.66 -0.47
C GLY A 141 -0.34 -5.06 0.82
N TYR A 142 -0.26 -4.21 1.85
CA TYR A 142 -1.14 -4.34 2.99
C TYR A 142 -1.58 -2.97 3.53
N CYS A 143 -2.76 -2.94 4.12
CA CYS A 143 -3.32 -1.82 4.88
C CYS A 143 -3.81 -2.34 6.23
N SER A 144 -3.25 -1.84 7.33
CA SER A 144 -3.64 -2.25 8.68
C SER A 144 -4.37 -1.14 9.39
N TYR A 145 -5.51 -1.47 9.96
CA TYR A 145 -6.38 -0.59 10.69
C TYR A 145 -6.40 -0.98 12.15
N VAL A 146 -6.26 0.02 13.01
CA VAL A 146 -6.51 -0.13 14.46
C VAL A 146 -7.74 0.70 14.75
N TRP A 147 -8.79 0.04 15.25
CA TRP A 147 -10.04 0.67 15.63
C TRP A 147 -10.65 1.46 14.48
N GLY A 148 -10.63 0.89 13.27
CA GLY A 148 -11.14 1.54 12.05
C GLY A 148 -10.32 2.73 11.53
N ASN A 149 -9.11 2.97 12.05
CA ASN A 149 -8.20 4.00 11.54
C ASN A 149 -6.96 3.35 10.92
N LEU A 150 -6.58 3.80 9.72
CA LEU A 150 -5.39 3.30 9.01
C LEU A 150 -4.12 3.74 9.76
N VAL A 151 -3.32 2.79 10.21
CA VAL A 151 -2.09 3.06 10.98
C VAL A 151 -0.82 2.64 10.26
N THR A 152 -0.87 1.56 9.49
CA THR A 152 0.27 1.09 8.70
C THR A 152 -0.17 0.63 7.33
N TRP A 153 0.73 0.81 6.36
CA TRP A 153 0.52 0.39 4.99
C TRP A 153 1.86 0.17 4.32
N ARG A 154 1.87 -0.67 3.29
CA ARG A 154 3.09 -0.93 2.53
C ARG A 154 2.79 -1.40 1.12
N SER A 155 3.62 -0.98 0.17
CA SER A 155 3.68 -1.54 -1.18
C SER A 155 5.10 -2.05 -1.43
N LYS A 156 5.28 -3.36 -1.63
CA LYS A 156 6.61 -3.97 -1.75
C LYS A 156 6.63 -5.04 -2.83
N LYS A 157 7.60 -4.97 -3.73
CA LYS A 157 7.91 -6.05 -4.66
C LYS A 157 8.38 -7.28 -3.88
N GLN A 158 7.80 -8.45 -4.13
CA GLN A 158 8.24 -9.70 -3.54
C GLN A 158 9.70 -10.00 -3.93
N SER A 159 10.43 -10.64 -3.02
CA SER A 159 11.83 -11.03 -3.27
C SER A 159 11.94 -12.25 -4.19
N VAL A 160 10.91 -13.10 -4.20
CA VAL A 160 10.85 -14.36 -4.95
C VAL A 160 9.75 -14.28 -6.01
N VAL A 161 9.95 -14.98 -7.13
CA VAL A 161 8.93 -15.13 -8.17
C VAL A 161 7.92 -16.18 -7.72
N SER A 162 6.64 -15.81 -7.70
CA SER A 162 5.54 -16.75 -7.43
C SER A 162 5.19 -17.53 -8.70
N ARG A 163 4.77 -18.79 -8.57
CA ARG A 163 4.35 -19.62 -9.73
C ARG A 163 2.84 -19.63 -9.95
N SER A 164 2.07 -19.07 -9.02
CA SER A 164 0.62 -18.88 -9.11
C SER A 164 0.19 -17.60 -8.37
N SER A 165 -1.00 -17.10 -8.69
CA SER A 165 -1.62 -16.00 -7.93
C SER A 165 -1.87 -16.40 -6.47
N ALA A 166 -2.36 -17.61 -6.23
CA ALA A 166 -2.57 -18.13 -4.88
C ALA A 166 -1.28 -18.13 -4.05
N GLU A 167 -0.13 -18.48 -4.63
CA GLU A 167 1.17 -18.44 -3.94
C GLU A 167 1.61 -17.00 -3.61
N ALA A 168 1.36 -16.05 -4.53
CA ALA A 168 1.68 -14.64 -4.30
C ALA A 168 0.81 -14.05 -3.18
N GLU A 169 -0.49 -14.37 -3.16
CA GLU A 169 -1.44 -13.98 -2.12
C GLU A 169 -1.09 -14.61 -0.79
N TYR A 170 -0.70 -15.89 -0.79
CA TYR A 170 -0.30 -16.59 0.43
C TYR A 170 0.88 -15.92 1.13
N ARG A 171 1.87 -15.46 0.35
CA ARG A 171 2.98 -14.65 0.88
C ARG A 171 2.54 -13.28 1.37
N ALA A 172 1.54 -12.66 0.73
CA ALA A 172 0.97 -11.41 1.20
C ALA A 172 0.25 -11.61 2.56
N LEU A 173 -0.50 -12.70 2.71
CA LEU A 173 -1.12 -13.12 3.97
C LEU A 173 -0.06 -13.31 5.08
N ALA A 174 1.02 -14.06 4.82
CA ALA A 174 2.09 -14.27 5.80
C ALA A 174 2.69 -12.93 6.31
N HIS A 175 2.92 -11.98 5.41
CA HIS A 175 3.37 -10.64 5.78
C HIS A 175 2.31 -9.85 6.55
N GLY A 176 1.02 -9.95 6.17
CA GLY A 176 -0.08 -9.32 6.90
C GLY A 176 -0.22 -9.85 8.32
N ILE A 177 -0.05 -11.16 8.54
CA ILE A 177 -0.04 -11.76 9.88
C ILE A 177 1.12 -11.17 10.70
N CYS A 178 2.32 -11.13 10.14
CA CYS A 178 3.47 -10.54 10.83
C CYS A 178 3.21 -9.09 11.28
N GLU A 179 2.59 -8.29 10.40
CA GLU A 179 2.22 -6.91 10.71
C GLU A 179 1.14 -6.84 11.80
N GLY A 180 0.10 -7.65 11.72
CA GLY A 180 -0.96 -7.72 12.75
C GLY A 180 -0.42 -8.12 14.13
N LEU A 181 0.47 -9.12 14.17
CA LEU A 181 1.15 -9.54 15.40
C LEU A 181 2.05 -8.43 15.95
N TRP A 182 2.76 -7.71 15.08
CA TRP A 182 3.59 -6.57 15.50
C TRP A 182 2.72 -5.45 16.08
N LEU A 183 1.60 -5.10 15.44
CA LEU A 183 0.65 -4.11 15.97
C LEU A 183 0.11 -4.51 17.34
N LYS A 184 -0.26 -5.78 17.52
CA LYS A 184 -0.70 -6.31 18.82
C LYS A 184 0.38 -6.15 19.90
N ARG A 185 1.65 -6.44 19.57
CA ARG A 185 2.78 -6.23 20.50
C ARG A 185 2.96 -4.75 20.86
N VAL A 186 2.82 -3.85 19.89
CA VAL A 186 2.90 -2.39 20.12
C VAL A 186 1.74 -1.90 20.99
N LEU A 187 0.51 -2.37 20.76
CA LEU A 187 -0.63 -2.01 21.60
C LEU A 187 -0.46 -2.51 23.03
N ASN A 188 0.00 -3.74 23.20
CA ASN A 188 0.28 -4.31 24.52
C ASN A 188 1.39 -3.54 25.26
N SER A 189 2.45 -3.10 24.58
CA SER A 189 3.51 -2.30 25.23
C SER A 189 3.03 -0.91 25.65
N LEU A 190 1.96 -0.40 25.03
CA LEU A 190 1.27 0.82 25.43
C LEU A 190 0.18 0.59 26.51
N ASN A 191 0.08 -0.62 27.06
CA ASN A 191 -0.97 -1.04 27.99
C ASN A 191 -2.39 -0.90 27.43
N ILE A 192 -2.54 -1.10 26.11
CA ILE A 192 -3.81 -1.06 25.41
C ILE A 192 -4.20 -2.49 25.03
N SER A 193 -5.29 -3.00 25.59
CA SER A 193 -5.86 -4.28 25.19
C SER A 193 -6.48 -4.17 23.80
N SER A 194 -5.99 -4.99 22.87
CA SER A 194 -6.65 -5.26 21.58
C SER A 194 -7.57 -6.47 21.70
N GLU A 195 -8.70 -6.45 21.00
CA GLU A 195 -9.55 -7.64 20.86
C GLU A 195 -8.84 -8.68 20.00
N ASP A 196 -8.96 -9.95 20.41
CA ASP A 196 -8.58 -11.10 19.59
C ASP A 196 -9.84 -11.69 18.94
N PRO A 197 -9.72 -12.25 17.72
CA PRO A 197 -8.50 -12.36 16.89
C PRO A 197 -8.20 -11.10 16.06
N VAL A 198 -6.99 -11.00 15.50
CA VAL A 198 -6.69 -10.03 14.42
C VAL A 198 -7.38 -10.50 13.15
N HIS A 199 -8.22 -9.65 12.54
CA HIS A 199 -8.94 -9.99 11.33
C HIS A 199 -8.08 -9.74 10.09
N LEU A 200 -7.75 -10.78 9.34
CA LEU A 200 -7.05 -10.67 8.06
C LEU A 200 -8.04 -10.78 6.90
N HIS A 201 -7.95 -9.86 5.94
CA HIS A 201 -8.87 -9.74 4.82
C HIS A 201 -8.14 -9.94 3.48
N SER A 202 -8.54 -10.94 2.69
CA SER A 202 -8.01 -11.22 1.34
C SER A 202 -9.14 -11.53 0.37
N ASP A 203 -8.95 -11.26 -0.92
CA ASP A 203 -9.94 -11.50 -1.98
C ASP A 203 -9.67 -12.79 -2.78
N ASN A 204 -8.68 -13.60 -2.38
CA ASN A 204 -8.35 -14.85 -3.04
C ASN A 204 -8.79 -16.06 -2.21
N GLU A 205 -9.95 -16.62 -2.57
CA GLU A 205 -10.51 -17.82 -1.93
C GLU A 205 -9.57 -19.03 -1.97
N ALA A 206 -8.75 -19.17 -3.03
CA ALA A 206 -7.80 -20.28 -3.12
C ALA A 206 -6.69 -20.13 -2.08
N ALA A 207 -6.17 -18.92 -1.86
CA ALA A 207 -5.16 -18.66 -0.82
C ALA A 207 -5.75 -18.88 0.59
N LEU A 208 -6.99 -18.45 0.82
CA LEU A 208 -7.71 -18.66 2.08
C LEU A 208 -7.95 -20.16 2.34
N SER A 209 -8.38 -20.91 1.33
CA SER A 209 -8.61 -22.35 1.43
C SER A 209 -7.31 -23.11 1.76
N ILE A 210 -6.18 -22.74 1.13
CA ILE A 210 -4.86 -23.31 1.43
C ILE A 210 -4.43 -23.01 2.89
N ALA A 211 -4.78 -21.83 3.42
CA ALA A 211 -4.45 -21.44 4.79
C ALA A 211 -5.21 -22.25 5.84
N VAL A 212 -6.49 -22.53 5.58
CA VAL A 212 -7.37 -23.27 6.49
C VAL A 212 -7.17 -24.78 6.39
N ASN A 213 -6.94 -25.30 5.18
CA ASN A 213 -6.83 -26.74 4.92
C ASN A 213 -5.44 -27.11 4.34
N PRO A 214 -4.43 -27.33 5.18
CA PRO A 214 -3.06 -27.59 4.73
C PRO A 214 -2.88 -28.94 4.01
N VAL A 215 -3.89 -29.83 4.04
CA VAL A 215 -3.86 -31.18 3.44
C VAL A 215 -3.84 -31.15 1.91
N HIS A 216 -4.18 -30.01 1.28
CA HIS A 216 -4.16 -29.89 -0.17
C HIS A 216 -2.79 -29.41 -0.69
N HIS A 217 -2.03 -30.35 -1.28
CA HIS A 217 -1.00 -30.22 -2.33
C HIS A 217 0.48 -30.46 -1.96
N ASP A 218 1.09 -31.43 -2.66
CA ASP A 218 2.55 -31.67 -2.79
C ASP A 218 3.32 -30.50 -3.47
N ARG A 219 2.62 -29.46 -3.95
CA ARG A 219 3.16 -28.38 -4.80
C ARG A 219 3.56 -27.11 -4.04
N THR A 220 3.50 -27.10 -2.71
CA THR A 220 3.74 -25.92 -1.85
C THR A 220 5.00 -26.03 -0.97
N LYS A 221 5.93 -26.95 -1.30
CA LYS A 221 7.17 -27.16 -0.54
C LYS A 221 8.01 -25.88 -0.35
N HIS A 222 7.99 -24.98 -1.33
CA HIS A 222 8.71 -23.69 -1.29
C HIS A 222 7.99 -22.60 -0.46
N ILE A 223 6.83 -22.89 0.11
CA ILE A 223 6.08 -22.02 1.05
C ILE A 223 5.72 -22.77 2.34
N GLU A 224 6.34 -23.92 2.60
CA GLU A 224 5.98 -24.80 3.73
C GLU A 224 6.14 -24.12 5.09
N VAL A 225 7.17 -23.27 5.25
CA VAL A 225 7.40 -22.47 6.45
C VAL A 225 6.25 -21.48 6.66
N ASP A 226 5.89 -20.72 5.62
CA ASP A 226 4.75 -19.79 5.68
C ASP A 226 3.45 -20.55 5.97
N ARG A 227 3.32 -21.79 5.46
CA ARG A 227 2.14 -22.63 5.72
C ARG A 227 2.00 -22.98 7.18
N HIS A 228 3.05 -23.58 7.78
CA HIS A 228 3.03 -23.91 9.19
C HIS A 228 2.83 -22.68 10.07
N PHE A 229 3.48 -21.56 9.72
CA PHE A 229 3.31 -20.29 10.42
C PHE A 229 1.86 -19.79 10.39
N ILE A 230 1.22 -19.74 9.21
CA ILE A 230 -0.16 -19.27 9.08
C ILE A 230 -1.13 -20.19 9.82
N SER A 231 -1.04 -21.51 9.59
CA SER A 231 -1.94 -22.49 10.23
C SER A 231 -1.83 -22.45 11.76
N GLU A 232 -0.62 -22.35 12.32
CA GLU A 232 -0.42 -22.21 13.77
C GLU A 232 -1.14 -20.97 14.32
N LYS A 233 -1.07 -19.83 13.64
CA LYS A 233 -1.71 -18.59 14.12
C LYS A 233 -3.24 -18.65 14.06
N ILE A 234 -3.79 -19.37 13.10
CA ILE A 234 -5.23 -19.61 12.98
C ILE A 234 -5.70 -20.58 14.07
N GLU A 235 -5.00 -21.71 14.26
CA GLU A 235 -5.33 -22.71 15.28
C GLU A 235 -5.29 -22.14 16.70
N CYS A 236 -4.32 -21.27 16.99
CA CYS A 236 -4.22 -20.54 18.25
C CYS A 236 -5.25 -19.41 18.40
N LYS A 237 -6.14 -19.19 17.41
CA LYS A 237 -7.13 -18.09 17.36
C LYS A 237 -6.51 -16.71 17.57
N ILE A 238 -5.26 -16.54 17.10
CA ILE A 238 -4.58 -15.23 17.14
C ILE A 238 -4.99 -14.41 15.91
N VAL A 239 -5.28 -15.09 14.79
CA VAL A 239 -5.71 -14.50 13.53
C VAL A 239 -6.97 -15.20 13.06
N ASP A 240 -7.92 -14.44 12.52
CA ASP A 240 -9.06 -14.96 11.77
C ASP A 240 -9.00 -14.47 10.32
N LEU A 241 -9.36 -15.34 9.39
CA LEU A 241 -9.27 -15.07 7.96
C LEU A 241 -10.66 -14.80 7.37
N HIS A 242 -10.81 -13.66 6.73
CA HIS A 242 -12.06 -13.23 6.09
C HIS A 242 -11.86 -13.00 4.60
N TYR A 243 -12.80 -13.51 3.82
CA TYR A 243 -12.91 -13.15 2.42
C TYR A 243 -13.48 -11.73 2.28
N VAL A 244 -12.86 -10.91 1.43
CA VAL A 244 -13.38 -9.60 1.04
C VAL A 244 -13.46 -9.51 -0.49
N PRO A 245 -14.59 -9.10 -1.08
CA PRO A 245 -14.64 -8.89 -2.54
C PRO A 245 -13.65 -7.81 -2.98
N SER A 246 -13.05 -7.92 -4.17
CA SER A 246 -12.01 -6.97 -4.65
C SER A 246 -12.48 -5.50 -4.65
N LYS A 247 -13.79 -5.23 -4.82
CA LYS A 247 -14.38 -3.87 -4.70
C LYS A 247 -14.18 -3.24 -3.30
N HIS A 248 -13.94 -4.07 -2.30
CA HIS A 248 -13.71 -3.70 -0.91
C HIS A 248 -12.27 -3.98 -0.44
N GLN A 249 -11.43 -4.56 -1.29
CA GLN A 249 -10.03 -4.82 -1.01
C GLN A 249 -9.21 -3.53 -1.07
N VAL A 250 -9.00 -2.88 0.08
CA VAL A 250 -8.25 -1.61 0.14
C VAL A 250 -6.76 -1.78 -0.14
N ALA A 251 -6.21 -2.99 -0.04
CA ALA A 251 -4.81 -3.26 -0.37
C ALA A 251 -4.53 -3.18 -1.89
N ASP A 252 -5.55 -3.26 -2.76
CA ASP A 252 -5.42 -3.13 -4.22
C ASP A 252 -4.73 -1.81 -4.63
N ILE A 253 -4.97 -0.73 -3.88
CA ILE A 253 -4.35 0.58 -4.15
C ILE A 253 -2.82 0.57 -3.97
N LEU A 254 -2.31 -0.45 -3.27
CA LEU A 254 -0.90 -0.64 -2.94
C LEU A 254 -0.20 -1.66 -3.85
N THR A 255 -0.93 -2.40 -4.66
CA THR A 255 -0.38 -3.49 -5.48
C THR A 255 -0.40 -3.19 -6.97
N LYS A 256 -1.39 -2.42 -7.44
CA LYS A 256 -1.61 -2.16 -8.87
C LYS A 256 -2.14 -0.75 -9.14
N ALA A 257 -1.93 -0.26 -10.37
CA ALA A 257 -2.50 0.99 -10.83
C ALA A 257 -3.97 0.77 -11.21
N LEU A 258 -4.88 1.43 -10.49
CA LEU A 258 -6.32 1.24 -10.64
C LEU A 258 -6.96 2.28 -11.57
N PRO A 259 -8.03 1.90 -12.31
CA PRO A 259 -8.88 2.87 -13.00
C PRO A 259 -9.46 3.90 -12.04
N LYS A 260 -9.75 5.11 -12.55
CA LYS A 260 -10.21 6.26 -11.76
C LYS A 260 -11.31 5.91 -10.75
N LEU A 261 -12.40 5.26 -11.19
CA LEU A 261 -13.53 4.95 -10.33
C LEU A 261 -13.15 4.02 -9.16
N SER A 262 -12.42 2.93 -9.46
CA SER A 262 -11.94 1.99 -8.44
C SER A 262 -10.94 2.65 -7.49
N PHE A 263 -10.01 3.46 -8.01
CA PHE A 263 -9.04 4.19 -7.22
C PHE A 263 -9.71 5.13 -6.22
N HIS A 264 -10.67 5.95 -6.65
CA HIS A 264 -11.37 6.87 -5.73
C HIS A 264 -12.22 6.12 -4.70
N SER A 265 -12.90 5.04 -5.10
CA SER A 265 -13.69 4.20 -4.20
C SER A 265 -12.82 3.62 -3.08
N LEU A 266 -11.67 3.03 -3.39
CA LEU A 266 -10.77 2.49 -2.37
C LEU A 266 -10.04 3.58 -1.58
N CYS A 267 -9.63 4.67 -2.24
CA CYS A 267 -8.99 5.81 -1.57
C CYS A 267 -9.91 6.43 -0.49
N SER A 268 -11.23 6.43 -0.72
CA SER A 268 -12.20 6.91 0.28
C SER A 268 -12.21 6.07 1.57
N LYS A 269 -11.81 4.79 1.49
CA LYS A 269 -11.74 3.86 2.63
C LYS A 269 -10.44 3.99 3.44
N LEU A 270 -9.42 4.67 2.91
CA LEU A 270 -8.15 4.92 3.60
C LEU A 270 -8.24 6.03 4.68
N ASN A 271 -9.42 6.60 4.93
CA ASN A 271 -9.65 7.75 5.83
C ASN A 271 -8.74 8.96 5.51
N LEU A 272 -8.62 9.29 4.22
CA LEU A 272 -7.87 10.47 3.78
C LEU A 272 -8.78 11.68 3.58
N ILE A 273 -8.55 12.74 4.35
CA ILE A 273 -9.31 14.00 4.24
C ILE A 273 -8.41 15.16 3.85
N ASN A 274 -8.98 16.17 3.19
CA ASN A 274 -8.32 17.45 2.95
C ASN A 274 -9.05 18.53 3.76
N ILE A 275 -8.51 18.90 4.92
CA ILE A 275 -9.08 19.93 5.80
C ILE A 275 -9.01 21.35 5.23
N TYR A 276 -8.35 21.52 4.08
CA TYR A 276 -8.20 22.80 3.39
C TYR A 276 -9.03 22.89 2.10
N ALA A 277 -9.87 21.89 1.83
CA ALA A 277 -10.84 21.96 0.75
C ALA A 277 -11.93 22.97 1.15
N VAL A 278 -12.05 24.05 0.37
CA VAL A 278 -13.16 25.00 0.41
C VAL A 278 -14.22 24.51 -0.57
#